data_AF-A0A183PB17-F1
#
_entry.id   AF-A0A183PB17-F1
#
_cell.length_a   1.000
_cell.length_b   1.000
_cell.length_c   1.000
_cell.angle_alpha   90.00
_cell.angle_beta   90.00
_cell.angle_gamma   90.00
#
_symmetry.space_group_name_H-M   'P 1'
#
loop_
_entity.id
_entity.type
_entity.pdbx_description
1 polymer ?
#
loop_
_entity_poly.entity_id
_entity_poly.type
_entity_poly.pdbx_seq_one_letter_code
_entity_poly.pdbx_strand_id
1 'polypeptide(L)'
;NVRDETPIRILFLLVDEIFDLHRESQFTRQGNFAILRKIFQTFFGIRVNKMIIAKACEWTSAPKITQLITYLRDYFWPPKNKSLNSTALTERDKEMKLRTRVLCRTVLLGSVSEEFAQFLGNETTRRGVSCVFNMLQEERFNRRFVHTVLEAFLCQLFQPYHAHWEAIYEKDLCPLKCGRICRLHKSSV
;
A
#
# COMPACT_ATOMS: atom_id res chain seq x y z
N ASN A 1 -19.34 -9.46 -2.29
CA ASN A 1 -19.88 -8.59 -1.24
C ASN A 1 -18.74 -7.69 -0.76
N VAL A 2 -18.47 -6.59 -1.48
CA VAL A 2 -17.29 -5.69 -1.28
C VAL A 2 -17.65 -4.48 -0.39
N ARG A 3 -18.90 -4.42 0.10
CA ARG A 3 -19.45 -3.24 0.79
C ARG A 3 -19.11 -3.16 2.28
N ASP A 4 -18.46 -4.17 2.87
CA ASP A 4 -18.16 -4.25 4.31
C ASP A 4 -16.67 -4.13 4.69
N GLU A 5 -15.81 -3.80 3.73
CA GLU A 5 -14.38 -3.58 3.96
C GLU A 5 -14.11 -2.10 4.28
N THR A 6 -14.46 -1.69 5.50
CA THR A 6 -14.12 -0.34 5.95
C THR A 6 -12.58 -0.15 5.96
N PRO A 7 -12.06 1.03 5.57
CA PRO A 7 -10.61 1.26 5.51
C PRO A 7 -9.87 0.92 6.80
N ILE A 8 -10.48 1.20 7.96
CA ILE A 8 -9.93 0.84 9.26
C ILE A 8 -9.81 -0.68 9.46
N ARG A 9 -10.75 -1.47 8.93
CA ARG A 9 -10.69 -2.94 9.01
C ARG A 9 -9.50 -3.48 8.22
N ILE A 10 -9.26 -2.94 7.02
CA ILE A 10 -8.10 -3.29 6.18
C ILE A 10 -6.80 -2.90 6.90
N LEU A 11 -6.75 -1.70 7.48
CA LEU A 11 -5.60 -1.25 8.26
C LEU A 11 -5.27 -2.21 9.40
N PHE A 12 -6.27 -2.69 10.15
CA PHE A 12 -6.04 -3.65 11.22
C PHE A 12 -5.56 -5.01 10.72
N LEU A 13 -6.02 -5.48 9.55
CA LEU A 13 -5.49 -6.71 8.94
C LEU A 13 -4.02 -6.55 8.56
N LEU A 14 -3.64 -5.39 8.03
CA LEU A 14 -2.24 -5.09 7.71
C LEU A 14 -1.39 -5.05 8.98
N VAL A 15 -1.85 -4.40 10.06
CA VAL A 15 -1.13 -4.37 11.34
C VAL A 15 -1.00 -5.78 11.93
N ASP A 16 -2.05 -6.60 11.84
CA ASP A 16 -1.99 -8.00 12.31
C ASP A 16 -0.88 -8.79 11.61
N GLU A 17 -0.83 -8.69 10.27
CA GLU A 17 0.17 -9.36 9.42
C GLU A 17 1.58 -8.80 9.64
N ILE A 18 1.74 -7.47 9.63
CA ILE A 18 3.05 -6.80 9.73
C ILE A 18 3.72 -7.06 11.08
N PHE A 19 2.93 -7.11 12.17
CA PHE A 19 3.43 -7.27 13.52
C PHE A 19 3.45 -8.75 13.96
N ASP A 20 3.09 -9.68 13.07
CA ASP A 20 3.09 -11.13 13.28
C ASP A 20 2.34 -11.51 14.57
N LEU A 21 1.18 -10.89 14.77
CA LEU A 21 0.40 -11.06 16.00
C LEU A 21 -0.31 -12.42 16.03
N HIS A 22 -0.30 -13.18 14.92
CA HIS A 22 -0.97 -14.47 14.77
C HIS A 22 -0.12 -15.69 15.21
N ARG A 23 1.19 -15.55 15.53
CA ARG A 23 2.00 -16.70 15.96
C ARG A 23 1.65 -17.22 17.36
N GLU A 24 1.44 -18.53 17.44
CA GLU A 24 0.79 -19.28 18.54
C GLU A 24 1.50 -19.28 19.91
N SER A 25 2.69 -18.70 20.07
CA SER A 25 3.45 -18.79 21.33
C SER A 25 3.22 -17.63 22.31
N GLN A 26 2.22 -16.75 22.08
CA GLN A 26 2.01 -15.53 22.89
C GLN A 26 0.54 -15.20 23.15
N PHE A 27 -0.18 -16.13 23.78
CA PHE A 27 -1.61 -16.07 24.11
C PHE A 27 -2.12 -14.73 24.69
N THR A 28 -1.30 -13.98 25.44
CA THR A 28 -1.71 -12.68 26.03
C THR A 28 -1.75 -11.53 25.02
N ARG A 29 -0.96 -11.58 23.94
CA ARG A 29 -0.83 -10.46 22.98
C ARG A 29 -1.89 -10.50 21.89
N GLN A 30 -2.29 -11.70 21.46
CA GLN A 30 -3.43 -11.90 20.57
C GLN A 30 -4.72 -11.36 21.20
N GLY A 31 -4.92 -11.62 22.50
CA GLY A 31 -6.03 -11.07 23.26
C GLY A 31 -6.00 -9.54 23.32
N ASN A 32 -4.84 -8.95 23.67
CA ASN A 32 -4.69 -7.50 23.76
C ASN A 32 -4.92 -6.80 22.42
N PHE A 33 -4.38 -7.32 21.31
CA PHE A 33 -4.61 -6.73 19.99
C PHE A 33 -6.06 -6.88 19.52
N ALA A 34 -6.70 -8.02 19.78
CA ALA A 34 -8.12 -8.20 19.48
C ALA A 34 -9.01 -7.22 20.27
N ILE A 35 -8.68 -6.95 21.53
CA ILE A 35 -9.35 -5.95 22.36
C ILE A 35 -9.10 -4.55 21.80
N LEU A 36 -7.85 -4.20 21.47
CA LEU A 36 -7.50 -2.90 20.87
C LEU A 36 -8.28 -2.66 19.59
N ARG A 37 -8.29 -3.64 18.68
CA ARG A 37 -9.03 -3.61 17.44
C ARG A 37 -10.52 -3.36 17.70
N LYS A 38 -11.12 -4.08 18.65
CA LYS A 38 -12.52 -3.88 19.03
C LYS A 38 -12.77 -2.47 19.57
N ILE A 39 -11.94 -1.98 20.50
CA ILE A 39 -12.05 -0.63 21.06
C ILE A 39 -11.94 0.42 19.95
N PHE A 40 -10.90 0.34 19.11
CA PHE A 40 -10.70 1.30 18.03
C PHE A 40 -11.81 1.27 16.98
N GLN A 41 -12.26 0.09 16.57
CA GLN A 41 -13.38 -0.02 15.62
C GLN A 41 -14.68 0.54 16.23
N THR A 42 -14.92 0.31 17.52
CA THR A 42 -16.15 0.74 18.21
C THR A 42 -16.17 2.24 18.46
N PHE A 43 -15.10 2.81 19.00
CA PHE A 43 -15.08 4.21 19.44
C PHE A 43 -14.54 5.18 18.37
N PHE A 44 -13.56 4.73 17.57
CA PHE A 44 -12.85 5.61 16.63
C PHE A 44 -13.09 5.24 15.16
N GLY A 45 -13.79 4.14 14.88
CA GLY A 45 -14.00 3.59 13.54
C GLY A 45 -14.52 4.62 12.54
N ILE A 46 -15.59 5.33 12.88
CA ILE A 46 -16.21 6.35 12.02
C ILE A 46 -15.23 7.49 11.74
N ARG A 47 -14.55 8.00 12.78
CA ARG A 47 -13.64 9.15 12.67
C ARG A 47 -12.41 8.80 11.83
N VAL A 48 -11.79 7.66 12.11
CA VAL A 48 -10.60 7.17 11.39
C VAL A 48 -10.95 6.86 9.93
N ASN A 49 -12.10 6.23 9.65
CA ASN A 49 -12.57 6.01 8.28
C ASN A 49 -12.74 7.33 7.52
N LYS A 50 -13.39 8.34 8.12
CA LYS A 50 -13.52 9.68 7.51
C LYS A 50 -12.15 10.31 7.26
N MET A 51 -11.22 10.17 8.19
CA MET A 51 -9.85 10.69 8.04
C MET A 51 -9.11 10.01 6.89
N ILE A 52 -9.18 8.67 6.79
CA ILE A 52 -8.53 7.91 5.71
C ILE A 52 -9.13 8.32 4.36
N ILE A 53 -10.45 8.39 4.25
CA ILE A 53 -11.15 8.82 3.02
C ILE A 53 -10.77 10.26 2.67
N ALA A 54 -10.81 11.18 3.63
CA ALA A 54 -10.44 12.57 3.41
C ALA A 54 -9.01 12.71 2.90
N LYS A 55 -8.07 11.94 3.47
CA LYS A 55 -6.69 11.88 2.99
C LYS A 55 -6.62 11.29 1.59
N ALA A 56 -7.31 10.20 1.29
CA ALA A 56 -7.36 9.67 -0.07
C ALA A 56 -7.85 10.74 -1.06
N CYS A 57 -8.95 11.44 -0.76
CA CYS A 57 -9.48 12.52 -1.57
C CYS A 57 -8.50 13.69 -1.74
N GLU A 58 -7.75 14.06 -0.71
CA GLU A 58 -6.72 15.10 -0.76
C GLU A 58 -5.61 14.71 -1.76
N TRP A 59 -5.12 13.48 -1.67
CA TRP A 59 -4.06 12.97 -2.53
C TRP A 59 -4.52 12.72 -3.98
N THR A 60 -5.80 12.42 -4.17
CA THR A 60 -6.44 12.30 -5.49
C THR A 60 -7.14 13.58 -5.93
N SER A 61 -6.82 14.73 -5.34
CA SER A 61 -7.37 16.01 -5.76
C SER A 61 -6.85 16.42 -7.15
N ALA A 62 -7.65 17.19 -7.90
CA ALA A 62 -7.27 17.63 -9.24
C ALA A 62 -5.88 18.30 -9.31
N PRO A 63 -5.47 19.17 -8.37
CA PRO A 63 -4.12 19.73 -8.37
C PRO A 63 -3.02 18.68 -8.18
N LYS A 64 -3.21 17.73 -7.26
CA LYS A 64 -2.23 16.66 -6.99
C LYS A 64 -2.11 15.69 -8.17
N ILE A 65 -3.24 15.32 -8.77
CA ILE A 65 -3.25 14.50 -9.97
C ILE A 65 -2.60 15.25 -11.13
N THR A 66 -2.87 16.55 -11.30
CA THR A 66 -2.23 17.37 -12.35
C THR A 66 -0.72 17.42 -12.17
N GLN A 67 -0.24 17.59 -10.94
CA GLN A 67 1.20 17.53 -10.62
C GLN A 67 1.79 16.17 -10.97
N LEU A 68 1.12 15.07 -10.60
CA LEU A 68 1.55 13.71 -10.93
C LEU A 68 1.60 13.47 -12.44
N ILE A 69 0.54 13.83 -13.18
CA ILE A 69 0.49 13.68 -14.64
C ILE A 69 1.57 14.54 -15.31
N THR A 70 1.77 15.77 -14.85
CA THR A 70 2.82 16.66 -15.37
C THR A 70 4.20 16.05 -15.14
N TYR A 71 4.46 15.52 -13.95
CA TYR A 71 5.69 14.83 -13.62
C TYR A 71 5.91 13.61 -14.54
N LEU A 72 4.89 12.75 -14.69
CA LEU A 72 4.98 11.56 -15.54
C LEU A 72 5.19 11.94 -17.01
N ARG A 73 4.46 12.94 -17.53
CA ARG A 73 4.62 13.45 -18.89
C ARG A 73 6.04 13.95 -19.11
N ASP A 74 6.55 14.80 -18.24
CA ASP A 74 7.90 15.37 -18.38
C ASP A 74 8.98 14.31 -18.20
N TYR A 75 8.71 13.24 -17.45
CA TYR A 75 9.60 12.10 -17.26
C TYR A 75 9.66 11.21 -18.51
N PHE A 76 8.52 10.80 -19.06
CA PHE A 76 8.46 9.92 -20.24
C PHE A 76 8.67 10.67 -21.55
N TRP A 77 8.27 11.94 -21.62
CA TRP A 77 8.28 12.79 -22.80
C TRP A 77 8.87 14.18 -22.48
N PRO A 78 10.20 14.26 -22.24
CA PRO A 78 10.82 15.51 -21.86
C PRO A 78 10.69 16.57 -22.97
N PRO A 79 10.36 17.83 -22.64
CA PRO A 79 10.23 18.89 -23.63
C PRO A 79 11.58 19.21 -24.28
N LYS A 80 11.57 19.40 -25.61
CA LYS A 80 12.77 19.65 -26.45
C LYS A 80 13.64 20.84 -25.98
N ASN A 81 13.04 21.80 -25.27
CA ASN A 81 13.66 23.08 -24.93
C ASN A 81 14.26 23.08 -23.51
N LYS A 82 14.04 22.02 -22.71
CA LYS A 82 14.81 21.82 -21.50
C LYS A 82 16.20 21.41 -21.96
N SER A 83 17.11 22.39 -21.98
CA SER A 83 18.55 22.18 -22.03
C SER A 83 18.88 20.91 -21.23
N LEU A 84 19.77 20.10 -21.80
CA LEU A 84 20.28 18.82 -21.34
C LEU A 84 20.99 18.88 -19.97
N ASN A 85 20.52 19.76 -19.07
CA ASN A 85 20.71 19.73 -17.63
C ASN A 85 19.51 19.07 -16.95
N SER A 86 18.64 18.39 -17.70
CA SER A 86 17.86 17.33 -17.08
C SER A 86 18.93 16.37 -16.57
N THR A 87 19.24 16.45 -15.28
CA THR A 87 19.95 15.42 -14.56
C THR A 87 19.30 14.14 -15.03
N ALA A 88 19.93 13.46 -15.99
CA ALA A 88 19.76 12.03 -16.14
C ALA A 88 19.75 11.55 -14.70
N LEU A 89 18.67 10.88 -14.28
CA LEU A 89 18.51 10.42 -12.91
C LEU A 89 19.64 9.43 -12.64
N THR A 90 20.83 9.97 -12.42
CA THR A 90 22.04 9.27 -12.08
C THR A 90 21.64 8.56 -10.83
N GLU A 91 21.79 7.25 -10.87
CA GLU A 91 21.48 6.41 -9.75
C GLU A 91 21.99 7.09 -8.47
N ARG A 92 21.09 7.31 -7.50
CA ARG A 92 21.47 8.01 -6.27
C ARG A 92 22.72 7.37 -5.70
N ASP A 93 23.69 8.20 -5.32
CA ASP A 93 24.94 7.74 -4.74
C ASP A 93 24.67 6.78 -3.57
N LYS A 94 25.53 5.76 -3.42
CA LYS A 94 25.38 4.71 -2.41
C LYS A 94 25.36 5.30 -1.00
N GLU A 95 26.19 6.31 -0.76
CA GLU A 95 26.25 7.00 0.52
C GLU A 95 24.96 7.78 0.81
N MET A 96 24.44 8.50 -0.19
CA MET A 96 23.15 9.20 -0.08
C MET A 96 22.00 8.22 0.21
N LYS A 97 21.98 7.06 -0.47
CA LYS A 97 20.99 6.00 -0.22
C LYS A 97 21.10 5.48 1.22
N LEU A 98 22.30 5.24 1.72
CA LEU A 98 22.53 4.74 3.08
C LEU A 98 22.07 5.76 4.14
N ARG A 99 22.45 7.04 3.99
CA ARG A 99 22.02 8.12 4.89
C ARG A 99 20.50 8.27 4.92
N THR A 100 19.87 8.26 3.75
CA THR A 100 18.41 8.34 3.63
C THR A 100 17.75 7.13 4.30
N ARG A 101 18.30 5.93 4.11
CA ARG A 101 17.81 4.70 4.73
C ARG A 101 17.84 4.76 6.26
N VAL A 102 18.94 5.23 6.84
CA VAL A 102 19.05 5.39 8.31
C VAL A 102 18.04 6.43 8.80
N LEU A 103 17.97 7.59 8.16
CA LEU A 103 17.03 8.65 8.53
C LEU A 103 15.57 8.17 8.48
N CYS A 104 15.15 7.55 7.38
CA CYS A 104 13.79 7.04 7.23
C CYS A 104 13.46 5.97 8.27
N ARG A 105 14.40 5.08 8.60
CA ARG A 105 14.20 4.06 9.63
C ARG A 105 14.01 4.68 11.01
N THR A 106 14.81 5.69 11.36
CA THR A 106 14.69 6.43 12.63
C THR A 106 13.37 7.18 12.71
N VAL A 107 12.98 7.87 11.64
CA VAL A 107 11.69 8.59 11.57
C VAL A 107 10.52 7.62 11.71
N LEU A 108 10.57 6.46 11.05
CA LEU A 108 9.51 5.47 11.14
C LEU A 108 9.38 4.90 12.56
N LEU A 109 10.51 4.62 13.23
CA LEU A 109 10.50 4.19 14.63
C LEU A 109 9.94 5.27 15.56
N GLY A 110 10.33 6.54 15.36
CA GLY A 110 9.84 7.67 16.15
C GLY A 110 8.40 8.10 15.83
N SER A 111 7.82 7.62 14.73
CA SER A 111 6.42 7.89 14.36
C SER A 111 5.40 7.10 15.19
N VAL A 112 5.85 6.04 15.86
CA VAL A 112 5.02 5.23 16.73
C VAL A 112 5.02 5.82 18.13
N SER A 113 3.83 6.04 18.70
CA SER A 113 3.71 6.60 20.05
C SER A 113 4.18 5.60 21.11
N GLU A 114 4.70 6.11 22.22
CA GLU A 114 5.22 5.27 23.30
C GLU A 114 4.10 4.43 23.93
N GLU A 115 2.89 4.98 24.06
CA GLU A 115 1.73 4.28 24.62
C GLU A 115 1.33 3.09 23.74
N PHE A 116 1.37 3.26 22.41
CA PHE A 116 1.11 2.19 21.46
C PHE A 116 2.21 1.13 21.51
N ALA A 117 3.48 1.56 21.64
CA ALA A 117 4.61 0.66 21.74
C ALA A 117 4.56 -0.20 23.02
N GLN A 118 4.20 0.42 24.16
CA GLN A 118 3.98 -0.27 25.43
C GLN A 118 2.81 -1.25 25.35
N PHE A 119 1.70 -0.84 24.71
CA PHE A 119 0.52 -1.68 24.56
C PHE A 119 0.78 -2.96 23.74
N LEU A 120 1.45 -2.83 22.59
CA LEU A 120 1.82 -3.97 21.75
C LEU A 120 3.03 -4.73 22.30
N GLY A 121 3.89 -4.06 23.05
CA GLY A 121 5.19 -4.51 23.54
C GLY A 121 6.33 -4.04 22.63
N ASN A 122 7.30 -3.35 23.23
CA ASN A 122 8.38 -2.62 22.54
C ASN A 122 9.11 -3.45 21.47
N GLU A 123 9.46 -4.70 21.76
CA GLU A 123 10.17 -5.54 20.79
C GLU A 123 9.32 -5.93 19.58
N THR A 124 8.01 -6.14 19.74
CA THR A 124 7.13 -6.39 18.58
C THR A 124 6.90 -5.13 17.79
N THR A 125 6.75 -4.00 18.47
CA THR A 125 6.63 -2.72 17.78
C THR A 125 7.86 -2.45 16.92
N ARG A 126 9.05 -2.67 17.48
CA ARG A 126 10.32 -2.52 16.76
C ARG A 126 10.46 -3.48 15.59
N ARG A 127 10.06 -4.75 15.75
CA ARG A 127 10.05 -5.75 14.66
C ARG A 127 9.04 -5.40 13.56
N GLY A 128 7.81 -5.04 13.91
CA GLY A 128 6.77 -4.65 12.97
C GLY A 128 7.17 -3.40 12.17
N VAL A 129 7.69 -2.38 12.83
CA VAL A 129 8.23 -1.18 12.15
C VAL A 129 9.38 -1.55 11.20
N SER A 130 10.29 -2.44 11.63
CA SER A 130 11.35 -2.92 10.75
C SER A 130 10.82 -3.73 9.57
N CYS A 131 9.73 -4.49 9.75
CA CYS A 131 9.04 -5.22 8.70
C CYS A 131 8.45 -4.26 7.66
N VAL A 132 7.69 -3.24 8.10
CA VAL A 132 7.17 -2.18 7.21
C VAL A 132 8.30 -1.54 6.42
N PHE A 133 9.38 -1.15 7.11
CA PHE A 133 10.53 -0.54 6.45
C PHE A 133 11.07 -1.45 5.34
N ASN A 134 11.34 -2.72 5.66
CA ASN A 134 11.88 -3.69 4.71
C ASN A 134 10.93 -3.96 3.54
N MET A 135 9.62 -4.08 3.80
CA MET A 135 8.61 -4.24 2.75
C MET A 135 8.61 -3.05 1.77
N LEU A 136 8.72 -1.82 2.29
CA LEU A 136 8.82 -0.62 1.47
C LEU A 136 10.15 -0.52 0.69
N GLN A 137 11.18 -1.26 1.09
CA GLN A 137 12.44 -1.35 0.33
C GLN A 137 12.41 -2.45 -0.74
N GLU A 138 11.45 -3.38 -0.69
CA GLU A 138 11.41 -4.54 -1.59
C GLU A 138 10.91 -4.14 -2.99
N GLU A 139 11.80 -4.21 -3.98
CA GLU A 139 11.50 -3.73 -5.34
C GLU A 139 10.37 -4.54 -5.99
N ARG A 140 10.36 -5.87 -5.81
CA ARG A 140 9.34 -6.73 -6.42
C ARG A 140 7.95 -6.40 -5.89
N PHE A 141 7.85 -6.19 -4.57
CA PHE A 141 6.62 -5.78 -3.92
C PHE A 141 6.16 -4.41 -4.42
N ASN A 142 7.04 -3.41 -4.40
CA ASN A 142 6.72 -2.06 -4.86
C ASN A 142 6.28 -2.02 -6.33
N ARG A 143 6.95 -2.79 -7.21
CA ARG A 143 6.59 -2.92 -8.62
C ARG A 143 5.19 -3.50 -8.76
N ARG A 144 4.89 -4.61 -8.08
CA ARG A 144 3.56 -5.22 -8.10
C ARG A 144 2.49 -4.27 -7.58
N PHE A 145 2.78 -3.56 -6.48
CA PHE A 145 1.86 -2.57 -5.90
C PHE A 145 1.52 -1.47 -6.91
N VAL A 146 2.52 -0.87 -7.57
CA VAL A 146 2.30 0.15 -8.61
C VAL A 146 1.45 -0.39 -9.76
N HIS A 147 1.72 -1.61 -10.23
CA HIS A 147 0.92 -2.23 -11.28
C HIS A 147 -0.54 -2.45 -10.85
N THR A 148 -0.77 -2.94 -9.64
CA THR A 148 -2.12 -3.14 -9.10
C THR A 148 -2.88 -1.81 -8.96
N VAL A 149 -2.22 -0.74 -8.49
CA VAL A 149 -2.83 0.60 -8.38
C VAL A 149 -3.16 1.15 -9.77
N LEU A 150 -2.26 0.98 -10.74
CA LEU A 150 -2.49 1.41 -12.12
C LEU A 150 -3.65 0.63 -12.76
N GLU A 151 -3.72 -0.68 -12.57
CA GLU A 151 -4.84 -1.52 -13.02
C GLU A 151 -6.16 -1.01 -12.43
N ALA A 152 -6.23 -0.82 -11.11
CA ALA A 152 -7.42 -0.31 -10.44
C ALA A 152 -7.84 1.08 -10.97
N PHE A 153 -6.87 1.96 -11.21
CA PHE A 153 -7.11 3.28 -11.77
C PHE A 153 -7.68 3.22 -13.19
N LEU A 154 -7.10 2.37 -14.06
CA LEU A 154 -7.60 2.17 -15.42
C LEU A 154 -9.02 1.58 -15.43
N CYS A 155 -9.28 0.58 -14.58
CA CYS A 155 -10.61 0.02 -14.42
C CYS A 155 -11.64 1.06 -13.97
N GLN A 156 -11.24 2.02 -13.14
CA GLN A 156 -12.12 3.11 -12.70
C GLN A 156 -12.33 4.16 -13.79
N LEU A 157 -11.29 4.54 -14.54
CA LEU A 157 -11.40 5.51 -15.64
C LEU A 157 -12.26 4.99 -16.80
N PHE A 158 -12.13 3.70 -17.12
CA PHE A 158 -12.80 3.05 -18.24
C PHE A 158 -13.88 2.07 -17.75
N GLN A 159 -14.53 2.41 -16.65
CA GLN A 159 -15.57 1.59 -16.02
C GLN A 159 -16.64 1.06 -17.02
N PRO A 160 -17.11 1.82 -18.04
CA PRO A 160 -18.07 1.31 -19.01
C PRO A 160 -17.55 0.12 -19.85
N TYR A 161 -16.24 0.04 -20.07
CA TYR A 161 -15.60 -0.99 -20.88
C TYR A 161 -15.12 -2.21 -20.06
N HIS A 162 -15.20 -2.13 -18.74
CA HIS A 162 -14.68 -3.17 -17.84
C HIS A 162 -15.26 -4.56 -18.14
N ALA A 163 -16.57 -4.66 -18.39
CA ALA A 163 -17.21 -5.95 -18.72
C ALA A 163 -16.70 -6.53 -20.06
N HIS A 164 -16.44 -5.66 -21.04
CA HIS A 164 -15.90 -6.07 -22.33
C HIS A 164 -14.45 -6.55 -22.20
N TRP A 165 -13.64 -5.87 -21.40
CA TRP A 165 -12.27 -6.30 -21.13
C TRP A 165 -12.22 -7.64 -20.41
N GLU A 166 -13.04 -7.84 -19.37
CA GLU A 166 -13.12 -9.11 -18.66
C GLU A 166 -13.54 -10.26 -19.60
N ALA A 167 -14.44 -10.01 -20.56
CA ALA A 167 -14.79 -11.00 -21.57
C ALA A 167 -13.61 -11.36 -22.50
N ILE A 168 -12.83 -10.36 -22.95
CA ILE A 168 -11.59 -10.60 -23.72
C ILE A 168 -10.58 -11.36 -22.86
N TYR A 169 -10.42 -11.00 -21.59
CA TYR A 169 -9.50 -11.68 -20.68
C TYR A 169 -9.87 -13.14 -20.47
N GLU A 170 -11.15 -13.43 -20.20
CA GLU A 170 -11.64 -14.79 -19.97
C GLU A 170 -11.52 -15.65 -21.23
N LYS A 171 -11.71 -15.07 -22.42
CA LYS A 171 -11.66 -15.79 -23.70
C LYS A 171 -10.23 -16.00 -24.22
N ASP A 172 -9.41 -14.95 -24.20
CA ASP A 172 -8.15 -14.90 -24.96
C ASP A 172 -6.90 -14.89 -24.07
N LEU A 173 -7.03 -14.60 -22.77
CA LEU A 173 -5.90 -14.37 -21.85
C LEU A 173 -6.00 -15.17 -20.52
N CYS A 174 -6.96 -16.09 -20.40
CA CYS A 174 -7.23 -16.83 -19.17
C CYS A 174 -6.08 -17.83 -18.85
N PRO A 175 -5.71 -18.06 -17.56
CA PRO A 175 -4.34 -18.37 -17.21
C PRO A 175 -4.09 -19.76 -16.64
N LEU A 176 -3.42 -20.59 -17.44
CA LEU A 176 -2.38 -21.49 -16.92
C LEU A 176 -1.00 -20.79 -16.87
N LYS A 177 -0.91 -19.48 -17.18
CA LYS A 177 0.38 -18.76 -17.35
C LYS A 177 0.57 -17.43 -16.58
N CYS A 178 -0.48 -16.75 -16.08
CA CYS A 178 -0.33 -15.41 -15.47
C CYS A 178 -0.72 -15.27 -13.99
N GLY A 179 -1.24 -16.33 -13.34
CA GLY A 179 -1.53 -16.33 -11.90
C GLY A 179 -2.74 -15.52 -11.43
N ARG A 180 -3.58 -14.98 -12.35
CA ARG A 180 -4.85 -14.31 -12.00
C ARG A 180 -5.97 -15.36 -11.85
N ILE A 181 -6.82 -15.27 -10.84
CA ILE A 181 -7.95 -16.20 -10.67
C ILE A 181 -9.01 -15.89 -11.74
N CYS A 182 -9.20 -16.81 -12.69
CA CYS A 182 -10.19 -16.70 -13.78
C CYS A 182 -11.51 -17.36 -13.37
N ARG A 183 -12.66 -16.76 -13.69
CA ARG A 183 -13.98 -17.32 -13.29
C ARG A 183 -14.25 -18.68 -13.93
N LEU A 184 -13.76 -18.88 -15.16
CA LEU A 184 -13.88 -20.15 -15.91
C LEU A 184 -13.09 -21.30 -15.27
N HIS A 185 -11.98 -21.02 -14.58
CA HIS A 185 -11.14 -22.04 -13.92
C HIS A 185 -11.35 -22.10 -12.40
N LYS A 186 -12.36 -21.40 -11.87
CA LYS A 186 -12.65 -21.35 -10.44
C LYS A 186 -13.36 -22.61 -9.91
N SER A 187 -13.54 -23.63 -10.75
CA SER A 187 -14.35 -24.83 -10.49
C SER A 187 -13.56 -26.09 -10.09
N SER A 188 -12.26 -25.99 -9.79
CA SER A 188 -11.45 -27.20 -9.51
C SER A 188 -10.39 -27.07 -8.40
N VAL A 189 -10.68 -26.34 -7.32
CA VAL A 189 -9.98 -26.48 -6.02
C VAL A 189 -10.99 -26.39 -4.89
#